data_AF-A0A2H6N834-F1
#
_entry.id   AF-A0A2H6N834-F1
#
_cell.length_a   1.000
_cell.length_b   1.000
_cell.length_c   1.000
_cell.angle_alpha   90.00
_cell.angle_beta   90.00
_cell.angle_gamma   90.00
#
_symmetry.space_group_name_H-M   'P 1'
#
loop_
_entity.id
_entity.type
_entity.pdbx_description
1 polymer ?
#
loop_
_entity_poly.entity_id
_entity_poly.type
_entity_poly.pdbx_seq_one_letter_code
_entity_poly.pdbx_strand_id
1 'polypeptide(L)'
;DHYDIKMLTFLMLVRLSTLCPSAVLQRLDRLVEPLRATCTTKVKANSVKQEFEKQDELKRSAMRAVAALLTIPEAEKSPLMSEFQSQISSNPELAAIFESIQKDSSSTNLESMDTS
;
A
#
# COMPACT_ATOMS: atom_id res chain seq x y z
N ASP A 1 -6.06 8.95 17.17
CA ASP A 1 -6.97 9.53 16.15
C ASP A 1 -7.20 8.49 15.05
N HIS A 2 -8.20 8.64 14.17
CA HIS A 2 -8.47 7.70 13.06
C HIS A 2 -7.28 7.55 12.10
N TYR A 3 -6.51 8.63 11.91
CA TYR A 3 -5.28 8.63 11.13
C TYR A 3 -4.25 7.64 11.70
N ASP A 4 -3.96 7.69 13.01
CA ASP A 4 -2.95 6.83 13.64
C ASP A 4 -3.32 5.35 13.54
N ILE A 5 -4.62 5.05 13.74
CA ILE A 5 -5.15 3.69 13.64
C ILE A 5 -4.94 3.15 12.22
N LYS A 6 -5.25 3.95 11.19
CA LYS A 6 -5.02 3.55 9.80
C LYS A 6 -3.54 3.34 9.50
N MET A 7 -2.67 4.24 9.95
CA MET A 7 -1.22 4.11 9.78
C MET A 7 -0.69 2.80 10.40
N LEU A 8 -1.05 2.52 11.65
CA LEU A 8 -0.68 1.28 12.32
C LEU A 8 -1.24 0.07 11.58
N THR A 9 -2.49 0.14 11.13
CA THR A 9 -3.14 -0.96 10.39
C THR A 9 -2.40 -1.30 9.10
N PHE A 10 -1.97 -0.30 8.31
CA PHE A 10 -1.20 -0.55 7.09
C PHE A 10 0.18 -1.12 7.37
N LEU A 11 0.87 -0.64 8.40
CA LEU A 11 2.14 -1.22 8.85
C LEU A 11 1.99 -2.68 9.28
N MET A 12 0.94 -2.99 10.05
CA MET A 12 0.62 -4.36 10.44
C MET A 12 0.31 -5.22 9.21
N LEU A 13 -0.46 -4.72 8.24
CA LEU A 13 -0.80 -5.45 7.03
C LEU A 13 0.46 -5.81 6.22
N VAL A 14 1.39 -4.87 6.05
CA VAL A 14 2.69 -5.15 5.40
C VAL A 14 3.40 -6.31 6.10
N ARG A 15 3.42 -6.34 7.43
CA ARG A 15 4.07 -7.42 8.21
C ARG A 15 3.31 -8.74 8.14
N LEU A 16 1.98 -8.71 8.10
CA LEU A 16 1.16 -9.91 7.95
C LEU A 16 1.32 -10.55 6.57
N SER A 17 1.52 -9.74 5.53
CA SER A 17 1.79 -10.26 4.17
C SER A 17 3.03 -11.14 4.11
N THR A 18 4.02 -10.90 4.99
CA THR A 18 5.24 -11.73 5.07
C THR A 18 5.12 -12.85 6.11
N LEU A 19 4.52 -12.59 7.27
CA LEU A 19 4.43 -13.56 8.37
C LEU A 19 3.37 -14.64 8.15
N CYS A 20 2.26 -14.30 7.50
CA CYS A 20 1.14 -15.21 7.27
C CYS A 20 0.48 -14.99 5.90
N PRO A 21 1.23 -15.13 4.79
CA PRO A 21 0.77 -14.82 3.43
C PRO A 21 -0.52 -15.55 3.05
N SER A 22 -0.65 -16.83 3.40
CA SER A 22 -1.86 -17.62 3.09
C SER A 22 -3.12 -17.10 3.77
N ALA A 23 -3.01 -16.67 5.05
CA ALA A 23 -4.15 -16.13 5.78
C ALA A 23 -4.57 -14.75 5.24
N VAL A 24 -3.60 -13.95 4.81
CA VAL A 24 -3.84 -12.65 4.16
C VAL A 24 -4.48 -12.86 2.79
N LEU A 25 -3.98 -13.80 1.98
CA LEU A 25 -4.54 -14.12 0.67
C LEU A 25 -6.01 -14.55 0.75
N GLN A 26 -6.38 -15.37 1.74
CA GLN A 26 -7.78 -15.77 1.99
C GLN A 26 -8.73 -14.59 2.29
N ARG A 27 -8.18 -13.42 2.66
CA ARG A 27 -8.94 -12.21 2.97
C ARG A 27 -8.69 -11.08 1.97
N LEU A 28 -7.91 -11.33 0.92
CA LEU A 28 -7.40 -10.31 -0.01
C LEU A 28 -8.51 -9.41 -0.54
N ASP A 29 -9.60 -10.00 -1.02
CA ASP A 29 -10.73 -9.29 -1.61
C ASP A 29 -11.35 -8.27 -0.63
N ARG A 30 -11.34 -8.55 0.68
CA ARG A 30 -11.83 -7.63 1.72
C ARG A 30 -10.84 -6.51 2.04
N LEU A 31 -9.57 -6.70 1.73
CA LEU A 31 -8.48 -5.74 1.99
C LEU A 31 -8.31 -4.76 0.83
N VAL A 32 -8.61 -5.18 -0.40
CA VAL A 32 -8.45 -4.35 -1.60
C VAL A 32 -9.30 -3.07 -1.51
N GLU A 33 -10.57 -3.17 -1.14
CA GLU A 33 -11.46 -2.00 -1.20
C GLU A 33 -11.10 -0.90 -0.19
N PRO A 34 -10.78 -1.20 1.09
CA PRO A 34 -10.27 -0.20 2.02
C PRO A 34 -8.96 0.47 1.57
N LEU A 35 -8.07 -0.29 0.92
CA LEU A 35 -6.82 0.24 0.36
C LEU A 35 -7.12 1.16 -0.83
N ARG A 36 -7.98 0.73 -1.76
CA ARG A 36 -8.43 1.53 -2.90
C ARG A 36 -9.05 2.85 -2.46
N ALA A 37 -9.96 2.80 -1.49
CA ALA A 37 -10.59 3.99 -0.94
C ALA A 37 -9.55 4.96 -0.35
N THR A 38 -8.55 4.44 0.36
CA THR A 38 -7.49 5.28 0.93
C THR A 38 -6.62 5.91 -0.17
N CYS A 39 -6.20 5.12 -1.17
CA CYS A 39 -5.36 5.62 -2.26
C CYS A 39 -6.05 6.68 -3.13
N THR A 40 -7.38 6.59 -3.28
CA THR A 40 -8.17 7.48 -4.14
C THR A 40 -8.84 8.64 -3.40
N THR A 41 -8.72 8.69 -2.07
CA THR A 41 -9.27 9.78 -1.26
C THR A 41 -8.65 11.11 -1.67
N LYS A 42 -9.51 12.08 -2.02
CA LYS A 42 -9.11 13.46 -2.29
C LYS A 42 -9.47 14.33 -1.11
N VAL A 43 -8.51 15.12 -0.65
CA VAL A 43 -8.72 16.20 0.32
C VAL A 43 -9.50 17.34 -0.31
N LYS A 44 -10.26 18.06 0.51
CA LYS A 44 -11.08 19.18 0.03
C LYS A 44 -10.18 20.36 -0.30
N ALA A 45 -10.57 21.19 -1.27
CA ALA A 45 -9.77 22.34 -1.71
C ALA A 45 -9.53 23.38 -0.58
N ASN A 46 -10.39 23.42 0.43
CA ASN A 46 -10.28 24.30 1.59
C ASN A 46 -9.64 23.64 2.81
N SER A 47 -9.12 22.43 2.67
CA SER A 47 -8.41 21.75 3.76
C SER A 47 -7.14 22.51 4.13
N VAL A 48 -6.74 22.43 5.40
CA VAL A 48 -5.49 23.03 5.85
C VAL A 48 -4.30 22.17 5.42
N LYS A 49 -3.12 22.78 5.26
CA LYS A 49 -1.90 22.09 4.77
C LYS A 49 -1.61 20.76 5.49
N GLN A 50 -1.84 20.72 6.81
CA GLN A 50 -1.64 19.51 7.61
C GLN A 50 -2.55 18.34 7.19
N GLU A 51 -3.78 18.62 6.75
CA GLU A 51 -4.69 17.57 6.28
C GLU A 51 -4.24 16.97 4.93
N PHE A 52 -3.69 17.82 4.05
CA PHE A 52 -3.06 17.38 2.81
C PHE A 52 -1.88 16.47 3.08
N GLU A 53 -0.96 16.89 3.96
CA GLU A 53 0.22 16.11 4.35
C GLU A 53 -0.17 14.77 4.97
N LYS A 54 -1.14 14.75 5.89
CA LYS A 54 -1.67 13.52 6.49
C LYS A 54 -2.26 12.56 5.45
N GLN A 55 -2.99 13.07 4.46
CA GLN A 55 -3.55 12.20 3.43
C GLN A 55 -2.50 11.71 2.43
N ASP A 56 -1.50 12.51 2.10
CA ASP A 56 -0.38 12.05 1.26
C ASP A 56 0.37 10.90 1.95
N GLU A 57 0.64 11.05 3.25
CA GLU A 57 1.31 10.02 4.04
C GLU A 57 0.47 8.74 4.16
N LEU A 58 -0.83 8.86 4.45
CA LEU A 58 -1.74 7.72 4.47
C LEU A 58 -1.80 7.00 3.11
N LYS A 59 -1.87 7.75 2.02
CA LYS A 59 -1.85 7.21 0.66
C LYS A 59 -0.57 6.42 0.40
N ARG A 60 0.60 6.97 0.75
CA ARG A 60 1.89 6.25 0.63
C ARG A 60 1.94 5.00 1.50
N SER A 61 1.42 5.06 2.73
CA SER A 61 1.38 3.93 3.65
C SER A 61 0.48 2.80 3.14
N ALA A 62 -0.72 3.12 2.63
CA ALA A 62 -1.60 2.16 1.96
C ALA A 62 -0.93 1.56 0.72
N MET A 63 -0.22 2.36 -0.07
CA MET A 63 0.48 1.91 -1.26
C MET A 63 1.62 0.92 -0.95
N ARG A 64 2.32 1.10 0.19
CA ARG A 64 3.28 0.10 0.71
C ARG A 64 2.60 -1.22 1.07
N ALA A 65 1.41 -1.16 1.68
CA ALA A 65 0.63 -2.36 1.96
C ALA A 65 0.20 -3.07 0.66
N VAL A 66 -0.22 -2.33 -0.38
CA VAL A 66 -0.52 -2.91 -1.70
C VAL A 66 0.70 -3.59 -2.31
N ALA A 67 1.87 -2.93 -2.28
CA ALA A 67 3.12 -3.52 -2.78
C ALA A 67 3.45 -4.82 -2.05
N ALA A 68 3.32 -4.85 -0.72
CA ALA A 68 3.53 -6.07 0.06
C ALA A 68 2.53 -7.18 -0.28
N LEU A 69 1.25 -6.86 -0.47
CA LEU A 69 0.23 -7.84 -0.89
C LEU A 69 0.55 -8.46 -2.25
N LEU A 70 1.05 -7.66 -3.19
CA LEU A 70 1.43 -8.14 -4.53
C LEU A 70 2.66 -9.07 -4.53
N THR A 71 3.42 -9.12 -3.43
CA THR A 71 4.49 -10.12 -3.26
C THR A 71 3.96 -11.51 -2.87
N ILE A 72 2.70 -11.61 -2.42
CA ILE A 72 2.09 -12.88 -2.05
C ILE A 72 1.77 -13.66 -3.33
N PRO A 73 2.26 -14.91 -3.48
CA PRO A 73 1.90 -15.76 -4.61
C PRO A 73 0.39 -15.86 -4.76
N GLU A 74 -0.09 -15.80 -6.00
CA GLU A 74 -1.52 -15.84 -6.35
C GLU A 74 -2.34 -14.59 -6.03
N ALA A 75 -1.78 -13.56 -5.40
CA ALA A 75 -2.51 -12.31 -5.18
C ALA A 75 -3.01 -11.68 -6.50
N GLU A 76 -2.23 -11.78 -7.57
CA GLU A 76 -2.60 -11.31 -8.91
C GLU A 76 -3.75 -12.08 -9.56
N LYS A 77 -4.05 -13.31 -9.09
CA LYS A 77 -5.18 -14.11 -9.59
C LYS A 77 -6.52 -13.57 -9.07
N SER A 78 -6.52 -12.77 -8.00
CA SER A 78 -7.73 -12.08 -7.54
C SER A 78 -8.12 -11.01 -8.58
N PRO A 79 -9.34 -11.08 -9.15
CA PRO A 79 -9.81 -10.07 -10.09
C PRO A 79 -9.81 -8.65 -9.50
N LEU A 80 -10.13 -8.53 -8.20
CA LEU A 80 -10.16 -7.24 -7.52
C LEU A 80 -8.78 -6.64 -7.38
N MET A 81 -7.77 -7.46 -7.05
CA MET A 81 -6.39 -6.99 -6.96
C MET A 81 -5.84 -6.63 -8.34
N SER A 82 -6.10 -7.45 -9.37
CA SER A 82 -5.69 -7.16 -10.75
C SER A 82 -6.30 -5.86 -11.27
N GLU A 83 -7.61 -5.65 -11.04
CA GLU A 83 -8.29 -4.39 -11.39
C GLU A 83 -7.67 -3.21 -10.63
N PHE A 84 -7.38 -3.37 -9.34
CA PHE A 84 -6.77 -2.30 -8.56
C PHE A 84 -5.36 -1.95 -9.05
N GLN A 85 -4.56 -2.95 -9.41
CA GLN A 85 -3.25 -2.73 -10.00
C GLN A 85 -3.35 -1.97 -11.33
N SER A 86 -4.30 -2.34 -12.19
CA SER A 86 -4.58 -1.61 -13.44
C SER A 86 -4.98 -0.16 -13.19
N GLN A 87 -5.79 0.11 -12.15
CA GLN A 87 -6.15 1.47 -11.74
C GLN A 87 -4.94 2.26 -11.22
N ILE A 88 -4.03 1.63 -10.47
CA ILE A 88 -2.79 2.28 -10.03
C ILE A 88 -1.93 2.63 -11.23
N SER A 89 -1.72 1.70 -12.17
CA SER A 89 -0.89 1.93 -13.36
C SER A 89 -1.47 2.96 -14.34
N SER A 90 -2.80 3.08 -14.43
CA SER A 90 -3.47 4.05 -15.31
C SER A 90 -3.57 5.46 -14.71
N ASN A 91 -3.33 5.61 -13.40
CA ASN A 91 -3.30 6.91 -12.74
C ASN A 91 -1.85 7.37 -12.54
N PRO A 92 -1.38 8.43 -13.23
CA PRO A 92 0.02 8.87 -13.16
C PRO A 92 0.52 9.20 -11.75
N GLU A 93 -0.34 9.76 -10.89
CA GLU A 93 0.00 10.08 -9.51
C GLU A 93 0.22 8.81 -8.68
N LEU A 94 -0.70 7.86 -8.78
CA LEU A 94 -0.60 6.59 -8.05
C LEU A 94 0.54 5.74 -8.57
N ALA A 95 0.73 5.69 -9.89
CA ALA A 95 1.84 4.99 -10.53
C ALA A 95 3.19 5.53 -10.04
N ALA A 96 3.38 6.86 -10.01
CA ALA A 96 4.62 7.47 -9.53
C ALA A 96 4.91 7.13 -8.06
N ILE A 97 3.89 7.15 -7.20
CA ILE A 97 4.04 6.74 -5.79
C ILE A 97 4.40 5.26 -5.70
N PHE A 98 3.69 4.39 -6.43
CA PHE A 98 3.92 2.95 -6.40
C PHE A 98 5.32 2.58 -6.90
N GLU A 99 5.77 3.17 -8.00
CA GLU A 99 7.13 2.98 -8.52
C GLU A 99 8.21 3.42 -7.52
N SER A 100 8.00 4.56 -6.84
CA SER A 100 8.96 5.03 -5.82
C SER A 100 9.10 4.01 -4.68
N ILE A 101 7.98 3.44 -4.23
CA ILE A 101 7.95 2.44 -3.16
C ILE A 101 8.64 1.13 -3.59
N GLN A 102 8.45 0.69 -4.84
CA GLN A 102 9.10 -0.51 -5.35
C GLN A 102 10.62 -0.34 -5.45
N LYS A 103 11.10 0.86 -5.79
CA LYS A 103 12.54 1.20 -5.79
C LYS A 103 13.12 1.22 -4.37
N ASP A 104 12.43 1.83 -3.42
CA ASP A 104 12.90 1.87 -2.01
C ASP A 104 12.99 0.46 -1.39
N SER A 105 12.09 -0.43 -1.79
CA SER A 105 12.05 -1.83 -1.31
C SER A 105 13.21 -2.68 -1.86
N SER A 106 13.71 -2.39 -3.07
CA SER A 106 14.88 -3.08 -3.61
C SER A 106 16.19 -2.56 -3.02
N SER A 107 16.25 -1.29 -2.63
CA SER A 107 17.42 -0.71 -1.95
C SER A 107 17.58 -1.22 -0.51
N THR A 108 16.49 -1.38 0.23
CA THR A 108 16.55 -1.86 1.63
C THR A 108 16.98 -3.33 1.79
N ASN A 109 16.79 -4.17 0.76
CA ASN A 109 17.29 -5.55 0.77
C ASN A 109 18.80 -5.67 0.55
N LEU A 110 19.47 -4.64 0.01
CA LEU A 110 20.90 -4.68 -0.28
C LEU A 110 21.75 -4.32 0.95
N GLU A 111 21.23 -3.51 1.88
CA GLU A 111 21.95 -3.07 3.08
C GLU A 111 21.98 -4.12 4.20
N SER A 112 21.19 -5.19 4.11
CA SER A 112 21.19 -6.31 5.07
C SER A 112 22.25 -7.39 4.80
N MET A 113 23.12 -7.21 3.80
CA MET A 113 24.11 -8.21 3.37
C MET A 113 25.57 -7.73 3.49
N ASP A 114 25.86 -6.88 4.49
CA ASP A 114 27.22 -6.42 4.79
C ASP A 114 27.45 -6.33 6.31
N THR A 115 27.12 -7.40 7.04
CA THR A 115 27.66 -7.65 8.39
C THR A 115 27.90 -9.14 8.60
N SER A 116 29.02 -9.65 8.09
CA SER A 116 29.66 -10.90 8.54
C SER A 116 31.14 -10.87 8.20
#